data_AF-A0A927E378-F1
#
_entry.id   AF-A0A927E378-F1
#
_cell.length_a   1.000
_cell.length_b   1.000
_cell.length_c   1.000
_cell.angle_alpha   90.00
_cell.angle_beta   90.00
_cell.angle_gamma   90.00
#
_symmetry.space_group_name_H-M   'P 1'
#
loop_
_entity.id
_entity.type
_entity.pdbx_description
1 polymer ?
#
loop_
_entity_poly.entity_id
_entity_poly.type
_entity_poly.pdbx_seq_one_letter_code
_entity_poly.pdbx_strand_id
1 'polypeptide(L)'
;MFKIDLLIVPSQWPEPFGRVSVEAIRSGLPVIVSGSGGLTETVDKLFVIEKYDCIDEWVNKVEWAFNNTDILENTWSKSLEVSEQFVTEQHEKSLLEIFHS
;
A
#
# COMPACT_ATOMS: atom_id res chain seq x y z
N MET A 1 7.42 6.73 -19.69
CA MET A 1 6.07 7.01 -19.17
C MET A 1 5.56 5.70 -18.59
N PHE A 2 5.26 5.66 -17.29
CA PHE A 2 4.58 4.51 -16.70
C PHE A 2 3.19 4.40 -17.31
N LYS A 3 2.67 3.17 -17.42
CA LYS A 3 1.37 2.93 -18.08
C LYS A 3 0.17 3.22 -17.17
N ILE A 4 0.43 3.47 -15.88
CA ILE A 4 -0.54 3.66 -14.81
C ILE A 4 -0.01 4.80 -13.95
N ASP A 5 -0.88 5.75 -13.60
CA ASP A 5 -0.53 6.90 -12.75
C ASP A 5 -0.85 6.66 -11.26
N LEU A 6 -1.82 5.78 -10.98
CA LEU A 6 -2.28 5.44 -9.63
C LEU A 6 -2.87 4.02 -9.61
N LEU A 7 -2.44 3.19 -8.66
CA LEU A 7 -3.03 1.87 -8.40
C LEU A 7 -4.07 1.95 -7.29
N ILE A 8 -5.17 1.22 -7.43
CA ILE A 8 -6.21 1.09 -6.43
C ILE A 8 -6.33 -0.40 -6.05
N VAL A 9 -6.26 -0.71 -4.76
CA VAL A 9 -6.37 -2.08 -4.21
C VAL A 9 -7.54 -2.13 -3.22
N PRO A 10 -8.78 -2.31 -3.70
CA PRO A 10 -9.98 -2.33 -2.86
C PRO A 10 -10.22 -3.73 -2.29
N SER A 11 -9.24 -4.29 -1.59
CA SER A 11 -9.33 -5.65 -1.08
C SER A 11 -10.49 -5.79 -0.08
N GLN A 12 -11.35 -6.78 -0.30
CA GLN A 12 -12.39 -7.18 0.65
C GLN A 12 -11.86 -8.24 1.63
N TRP A 13 -10.83 -8.97 1.21
CA TRP A 13 -10.16 -9.96 2.02
C TRP A 13 -9.00 -9.30 2.79
N PRO A 14 -8.82 -9.59 4.08
CA PRO A 14 -7.64 -9.15 4.83
C PRO A 14 -6.40 -9.89 4.31
N GLU A 15 -5.75 -9.28 3.31
CA GLU A 15 -4.51 -9.78 2.72
C GLU A 15 -3.43 -9.84 3.81
N PRO A 16 -2.82 -11.00 4.09
CA PRO A 16 -1.91 -11.13 5.22
C PRO A 16 -0.60 -10.35 5.06
N PHE A 17 -0.10 -10.19 3.83
CA PHE A 17 1.26 -9.67 3.61
C PHE A 17 1.32 -8.30 2.91
N GLY A 18 0.23 -7.84 2.31
CA GLY A 18 0.23 -6.57 1.58
C GLY A 18 1.23 -6.50 0.41
N ARG A 19 1.55 -7.64 -0.22
CA ARG A 19 2.58 -7.70 -1.27
C ARG A 19 2.27 -6.81 -2.47
N VAL A 20 0.99 -6.69 -2.82
CA VAL A 20 0.53 -5.87 -3.95
C VAL A 20 0.93 -4.40 -3.77
N SER A 21 0.75 -3.83 -2.58
CA SER A 21 1.16 -2.45 -2.30
C SER A 21 2.67 -2.31 -2.28
N VAL A 22 3.41 -3.29 -1.75
CA VAL A 22 4.89 -3.29 -1.79
C VAL A 22 5.43 -3.34 -3.23
N GLU A 23 4.86 -4.18 -4.08
CA GLU A 23 5.26 -4.28 -5.50
C GLU A 23 4.94 -3.02 -6.28
N ALA A 24 3.76 -2.43 -6.03
CA ALA A 24 3.41 -1.12 -6.58
C ALA A 24 4.41 -0.06 -6.14
N ILE A 25 4.72 -0.02 -4.84
CA ILE A 25 5.71 0.88 -4.24
C ILE A 25 7.10 0.72 -4.85
N ARG A 26 7.54 -0.49 -5.13
CA ARG A 26 8.84 -0.70 -5.78
C ARG A 26 8.85 -0.35 -7.26
N SER A 27 7.69 -0.30 -7.89
CA SER A 27 7.54 -0.08 -9.34
C SER A 27 7.43 1.39 -9.73
N GLY A 28 7.53 2.34 -8.80
CA GLY A 28 7.28 3.75 -9.13
C GLY A 28 5.81 4.15 -9.12
N LEU A 29 4.90 3.26 -8.70
CA LEU A 29 3.46 3.44 -8.81
C LEU A 29 2.79 3.70 -7.46
N PRO A 30 2.31 4.94 -7.18
CA PRO A 30 1.55 5.21 -5.98
C PRO A 30 0.30 4.31 -5.90
N VAL A 31 -0.07 3.92 -4.69
CA VAL A 31 -1.13 2.94 -4.44
C VAL A 31 -2.04 3.39 -3.31
N ILE A 32 -3.35 3.33 -3.53
CA ILE A 32 -4.38 3.48 -2.50
C ILE A 32 -4.93 2.10 -2.16
N VAL A 33 -5.02 1.77 -0.88
CA VAL A 33 -5.44 0.44 -0.40
C VAL A 33 -6.65 0.54 0.52
N SER A 34 -7.42 -0.53 0.60
CA SER A 34 -8.41 -0.69 1.66
C SER A 34 -7.73 -0.94 3.00
N GLY A 35 -8.41 -0.57 4.09
CA GLY A 35 -8.01 -0.74 5.48
C GLY A 35 -8.03 -2.20 5.96
N SER A 36 -7.57 -3.13 5.13
CA SER A 36 -7.75 -4.57 5.32
C SER A 36 -6.42 -5.30 5.44
N GLY A 37 -6.21 -5.98 6.56
CA GLY A 37 -5.03 -6.84 6.79
C GLY A 37 -3.70 -6.08 6.70
N GLY A 38 -2.68 -6.79 6.22
CA GLY A 38 -1.31 -6.29 6.09
C GLY A 38 -1.11 -5.19 5.04
N LEU A 39 -2.12 -4.86 4.21
CA LEU A 39 -2.03 -3.74 3.28
C LEU A 39 -1.76 -2.42 4.01
N THR A 40 -2.42 -2.21 5.15
CA THR A 40 -2.30 -0.99 5.97
C THR A 40 -0.92 -0.81 6.60
N GLU A 41 -0.14 -1.89 6.72
CA GLU A 41 1.20 -1.87 7.30
C GLU A 41 2.28 -1.49 6.27
N THR A 42 1.93 -1.56 4.98
CA THR A 42 2.89 -1.39 3.87
C THR A 42 2.81 -0.01 3.21
N VAL A 43 1.83 0.81 3.57
CA VAL A 43 1.61 2.14 2.99
C VAL A 43 1.47 3.19 4.10
N ASP A 44 1.70 4.46 3.78
CA ASP A 44 1.32 5.55 4.68
C ASP A 44 -0.21 5.59 4.86
N LYS A 45 -0.68 5.92 6.08
CA LYS A 45 -2.11 6.02 6.40
C LYS A 45 -2.86 6.99 5.49
N LEU A 46 -2.17 7.97 4.91
CA LEU A 46 -2.73 8.89 3.92
C LEU A 46 -3.37 8.16 2.73
N PHE A 47 -2.80 7.01 2.35
CA PHE A 47 -3.23 6.18 1.23
C PHE A 47 -4.20 5.05 1.60
N VAL A 48 -4.68 5.02 2.83
CA VAL A 48 -5.62 4.00 3.31
C VAL A 48 -7.06 4.53 3.27
N ILE A 49 -7.98 3.67 2.83
CA ILE A 49 -9.44 3.86 2.94
C ILE A 49 -9.99 2.80 3.88
N GLU A 50 -10.56 3.21 5.00
CA GLU A 50 -11.02 2.30 6.05
C GLU A 50 -12.14 1.37 5.57
N LYS A 51 -13.11 1.90 4.80
CA LYS A 51 -14.26 1.15 4.32
C LYS A 51 -14.15 0.83 2.84
N TYR A 52 -13.84 -0.43 2.53
CA TYR A 52 -13.72 -0.87 1.14
C TYR A 52 -15.04 -0.74 0.35
N ASP A 53 -16.19 -0.80 1.03
CA ASP A 53 -17.53 -0.80 0.44
C ASP A 53 -18.12 0.61 0.26
N CYS A 54 -17.40 1.65 0.70
CA CYS A 54 -17.81 3.04 0.57
C CYS A 54 -17.24 3.67 -0.71
N ILE A 55 -17.99 3.61 -1.83
CA ILE A 55 -17.53 4.13 -3.13
C ILE A 55 -17.14 5.61 -3.07
N ASP A 56 -17.86 6.42 -2.29
CA ASP A 56 -17.58 7.86 -2.16
C ASP A 56 -16.21 8.12 -1.53
N GLU A 57 -15.77 7.28 -0.59
CA GLU A 57 -14.43 7.39 0.00
C GLU A 57 -13.32 7.17 -1.06
N TRP A 58 -13.53 6.22 -1.98
CA TRP A 58 -12.61 5.98 -3.09
C TRP A 58 -12.57 7.15 -4.07
N VAL A 59 -13.73 7.65 -4.49
CA VAL A 59 -13.82 8.79 -5.41
C VAL A 59 -13.11 10.00 -4.81
N ASN A 60 -13.45 10.37 -3.57
CA ASN A 60 -12.84 11.50 -2.89
C ASN A 60 -11.32 11.35 -2.74
N LYS A 61 -10.83 10.13 -2.45
CA LYS A 61 -9.40 9.89 -2.30
C LYS A 61 -8.65 9.97 -3.62
N VAL A 62 -9.24 9.46 -4.70
CA VAL A 62 -8.67 9.55 -6.05
C VAL A 62 -8.63 11.01 -6.51
N GLU A 63 -9.71 11.77 -6.32
CA GLU A 63 -9.74 13.20 -6.61
C GLU A 63 -8.70 13.97 -5.78
N TRP A 64 -8.58 13.65 -4.48
CA TRP A 64 -7.54 14.23 -3.64
C TRP A 64 -6.14 13.92 -4.18
N ALA A 65 -5.87 12.68 -4.58
CA ALA A 65 -4.60 12.27 -5.18
C ALA A 65 -4.25 13.10 -6.42
N PHE A 66 -5.19 13.27 -7.36
CA PHE A 66 -4.95 14.07 -8.56
C PHE A 66 -4.71 15.56 -8.28
N ASN A 67 -5.25 16.09 -7.18
CA ASN A 67 -5.08 17.50 -6.80
C ASN A 67 -3.86 17.77 -5.90
N ASN A 68 -3.17 16.73 -5.44
CA ASN A 68 -2.06 16.83 -4.48
C ASN A 68 -0.84 16.02 -4.96
N THR A 69 -0.48 16.16 -6.24
CA THR A 69 0.59 15.37 -6.88
C THR A 69 1.95 15.52 -6.20
N ASP A 70 2.25 16.70 -5.66
CA ASP A 70 3.46 16.99 -4.91
C ASP A 70 3.54 16.22 -3.58
N ILE A 71 2.43 16.13 -2.85
CA ILE A 71 2.33 15.33 -1.62
C ILE A 71 2.47 13.85 -1.96
N LEU A 72 1.86 13.44 -3.08
CA LEU A 72 1.94 12.08 -3.59
C LEU A 72 3.38 11.67 -3.85
N GLU A 73 4.13 12.44 -4.64
CA GLU A 73 5.54 12.16 -4.97
C GLU A 73 6.46 12.14 -3.72
N ASN A 74 6.24 13.07 -2.78
CA ASN A 74 7.05 13.16 -1.57
C ASN A 74 6.77 12.02 -0.58
N THR A 75 5.50 11.67 -0.39
CA THR A 75 5.10 10.61 0.55
C THR A 75 5.47 9.24 -0.03
N TRP A 76 5.28 9.08 -1.34
CA TRP A 76 5.75 7.96 -2.13
C TRP A 76 7.24 7.65 -1.90
N SER A 77 8.10 8.67 -2.05
CA SER A 77 9.55 8.48 -1.98
C SER A 77 9.99 7.91 -0.63
N LYS A 78 9.27 8.28 0.44
CA LYS A 78 9.48 7.72 1.79
C LYS A 78 8.98 6.28 1.91
N SER A 79 7.85 5.96 1.29
CA SER A 79 7.31 4.59 1.28
C SER A 79 8.25 3.60 0.60
N LEU A 80 9.04 4.04 -0.39
CA LEU A 80 10.05 3.21 -1.03
C LEU A 80 11.12 2.71 -0.04
N GLU A 81 11.65 3.59 0.81
CA GLU A 81 12.63 3.23 1.85
C GLU A 81 12.05 2.23 2.86
N VAL A 82 10.79 2.45 3.28
CA VAL A 82 10.09 1.57 4.23
C VAL A 82 9.83 0.19 3.62
N SER A 83 9.53 0.11 2.32
CA SER A 83 9.25 -1.15 1.63
C SER A 83 10.44 -2.12 1.61
N GLU A 84 11.68 -1.62 1.61
CA GLU A 84 12.88 -2.46 1.62
C GLU A 84 13.08 -3.18 2.96
N GLN A 85 12.79 -2.48 4.06
CA GLN A 85 12.89 -3.02 5.42
C GLN A 85 11.80 -4.05 5.67
N PHE A 86 10.58 -3.76 5.23
CA PHE A 86 9.41 -4.60 5.47
C PHE A 86 9.53 -5.99 4.82
N VAL A 87 10.06 -6.05 3.58
CA VAL A 87 10.31 -7.32 2.88
C VAL A 87 11.31 -8.19 3.63
N THR A 88 12.35 -7.59 4.20
CA THR A 88 13.44 -8.31 4.87
C THR A 88 12.95 -8.88 6.21
N GLU A 89 12.26 -8.08 7.02
CA GLU A 89 11.78 -8.48 8.35
C GLU A 89 10.68 -9.56 8.30
N GLN A 90 9.75 -9.50 7.33
CA GLN A 90 8.69 -10.50 7.24
C GLN A 90 9.19 -11.88 6.80
N HIS A 91 10.16 -11.96 5.87
CA HIS A 91 10.73 -13.24 5.46
C HIS A 91 11.43 -13.94 6.63
N GLU A 92 12.10 -13.18 7.50
CA GLU A 92 12.78 -13.73 8.67
C GLU A 92 11.79 -14.24 9.72
N LYS A 93 10.75 -13.46 10.05
CA LYS A 93 9.70 -13.89 10.99
C LYS A 93 8.97 -15.16 10.55
N SER A 94 8.52 -15.24 9.29
CA SER A 94 7.81 -16.43 8.81
C SER A 94 8.68 -17.68 8.81
N LEU A 95 9.98 -17.57 8.54
CA LEU A 95 10.88 -18.72 8.62
C LEU A 95 11.04 -19.18 10.08
N LEU A 96 11.27 -18.25 11.01
CA LEU A 96 11.43 -18.59 12.43
C LEU A 96 10.18 -19.24 13.02
N GLU A 97 8.97 -18.79 12.66
CA GLU A 97 7.72 -19.40 13.12
C GLU A 97 7.57 -20.86 12.69
N ILE A 98 8.00 -21.21 11.47
CA ILE A 98 7.95 -22.59 10.95
C ILE A 98 8.98 -23.49 11.65
N PHE A 99 10.16 -22.96 11.96
CA PHE A 99 11.23 -23.76 12.60
C PHE A 99 11.07 -23.90 14.12
N HIS A 100 10.20 -23.11 14.74
CA HIS A 100 9.92 -23.16 16.18
C HIS A 100 8.54 -23.77 16.54
N SER A 101 7.82 -24.35 15.56
CA SER A 101 6.60 -25.16 15.76
C SER A 101 6.89 -26.66 15.74
#